data_AF-A0A673WP90-F1
#
_entry.id   AF-A0A673WP90-F1
#
_cell.length_a   1.000
_cell.length_b   1.000
_cell.length_c   1.000
_cell.angle_alpha   90.00
_cell.angle_beta   90.00
_cell.angle_gamma   90.00
#
_symmetry.space_group_name_H-M   'P 1'
#
loop_
_entity.id
_entity.type
_entity.pdbx_description
1 polymer ?
#
loop_
_entity_poly.entity_id
_entity_poly.type
_entity_poly.pdbx_seq_one_letter_code
_entity_poly.pdbx_strand_id
1 'polypeptide(L)'
;MDITNLARVFGPTIVGHAVPGPEPMTIIQDTKRQPKVIECLLGLPVEYWSQFMMVDLDQSHPDHMIIENANCYTPDQKGERVHDAGHKKAS
;
A
#
# COMPACT_ATOMS: atom_id res chain seq x y z
N MET A 1 -16.79 9.13 -9.32
CA MET A 1 -15.34 8.89 -9.56
C MET A 1 -15.23 7.84 -10.65
N ASP A 2 -14.40 8.04 -11.65
CA ASP A 2 -14.25 7.07 -12.74
C ASP A 2 -13.27 5.94 -12.38
N ILE A 3 -13.28 4.87 -13.17
CA ILE A 3 -12.42 3.69 -12.98
C ILE A 3 -10.95 4.10 -13.01
N THR A 4 -10.55 5.02 -13.89
CA THR A 4 -9.15 5.43 -14.04
C THR A 4 -8.63 6.14 -12.79
N ASN A 5 -9.43 6.98 -12.15
CA ASN A 5 -9.04 7.65 -10.91
C ASN A 5 -8.98 6.67 -9.73
N LEU A 6 -9.94 5.73 -9.65
CA LEU A 6 -9.88 4.65 -8.66
C LEU A 6 -8.62 3.80 -8.86
N ALA A 7 -8.28 3.45 -10.11
CA ALA A 7 -7.13 2.64 -10.44
C ALA A 7 -5.80 3.29 -10.06
N ARG A 8 -5.67 4.62 -10.20
CA ARG A 8 -4.47 5.35 -9.78
C ARG A 8 -4.27 5.36 -8.27
N VAL A 9 -5.36 5.46 -7.51
CA VAL A 9 -5.31 5.48 -6.05
C VAL A 9 -5.06 4.07 -5.51
N PHE A 10 -5.79 3.08 -6.00
CA PHE A 10 -5.71 1.71 -5.48
C PHE A 10 -4.57 0.87 -6.06
N GLY A 11 -3.95 1.30 -7.16
CA GLY A 11 -2.80 0.59 -7.74
C GLY A 11 -1.69 0.34 -6.71
N PRO A 12 -1.13 1.39 -6.07
CA PRO A 12 -0.11 1.20 -5.04
C PRO A 12 -0.61 0.46 -3.80
N THR A 13 -1.87 0.65 -3.42
CA THR A 13 -2.44 0.11 -2.18
C THR A 13 -2.72 -1.40 -2.24
N ILE A 14 -3.25 -1.89 -3.36
CA ILE A 14 -3.71 -3.28 -3.50
C ILE A 14 -2.69 -4.15 -4.25
N VAL A 15 -2.07 -3.60 -5.30
CA VAL A 15 -1.14 -4.37 -6.14
C VAL A 15 0.26 -4.42 -5.51
N GLY A 16 0.74 -3.30 -4.98
CA GLY A 16 2.04 -3.21 -4.31
C GLY A 16 3.23 -3.65 -5.19
N HIS A 17 4.26 -4.18 -4.54
CA HIS A 17 5.49 -4.67 -5.17
C HIS A 17 5.72 -6.14 -4.83
N ALA A 18 6.42 -6.86 -5.70
CA ALA A 18 6.65 -8.30 -5.54
C ALA A 18 7.57 -8.67 -4.36
N VAL A 19 8.35 -7.71 -3.86
CA VAL A 19 9.29 -7.90 -2.76
C VAL A 19 9.20 -6.74 -1.77
N PRO A 20 9.50 -6.96 -0.48
CA PRO A 20 9.69 -5.85 0.47
C PRO A 20 10.96 -5.06 0.11
N GLY A 21 10.88 -3.73 0.20
CA GLY A 21 12.02 -2.84 -0.08
C GLY A 21 12.59 -2.93 -1.52
N PRO A 22 11.75 -2.79 -2.56
CA PRO A 22 12.22 -2.82 -3.95
C PRO A 22 13.18 -1.68 -4.27
N GLU A 23 14.07 -1.92 -5.24
CA GLU A 23 15.01 -0.91 -5.75
C GLU A 23 14.24 0.23 -6.46
N PRO A 24 14.75 1.50 -6.44
CA PRO A 24 13.99 2.64 -6.93
C PRO A 24 13.49 2.55 -8.37
N MET A 25 14.28 2.01 -9.30
CA MET A 25 13.85 1.81 -10.69
C MET A 25 12.74 0.77 -10.78
N THR A 26 12.79 -0.27 -9.96
CA THR A 26 11.72 -1.27 -9.84
C THR A 26 10.42 -0.62 -9.35
N ILE A 27 10.48 0.26 -8.33
CA ILE A 27 9.31 1.02 -7.86
C ILE A 27 8.66 1.80 -9.00
N ILE A 28 9.47 2.58 -9.74
CA ILE A 28 8.99 3.42 -10.85
C ILE A 28 8.35 2.56 -11.95
N GLN A 29 8.91 1.40 -12.26
CA GLN A 29 8.38 0.50 -13.29
C GLN A 29 7.07 -0.14 -12.86
N ASP A 30 6.99 -0.63 -11.62
CA ASP A 30 5.79 -1.26 -11.08
C ASP A 30 4.64 -0.26 -10.97
N THR A 31 4.87 0.92 -10.39
CA THR A 31 3.83 1.95 -10.21
C THR A 31 3.17 2.35 -11.53
N LYS A 32 3.91 2.35 -12.65
CA LYS A 32 3.34 2.63 -13.98
C LYS A 32 2.35 1.55 -14.46
N ARG A 33 2.53 0.31 -14.01
CA ARG A 33 1.74 -0.86 -14.45
C ARG A 33 0.55 -1.13 -13.53
N GLN A 34 0.63 -0.77 -12.26
CA GLN A 34 -0.39 -1.04 -11.24
C GLN A 34 -1.81 -0.53 -11.61
N PRO A 35 -2.01 0.69 -12.16
CA PRO A 35 -3.36 1.14 -12.52
C PRO A 35 -4.04 0.20 -13.52
N LYS A 36 -3.28 -0.37 -14.46
CA LYS A 36 -3.85 -1.28 -15.45
C LYS A 36 -4.40 -2.56 -14.82
N VAL A 37 -3.76 -3.06 -13.77
CA VAL A 37 -4.25 -4.22 -13.01
C VAL A 37 -5.59 -3.90 -12.37
N ILE A 38 -5.72 -2.74 -11.72
CA ILE A 38 -6.96 -2.31 -11.08
C ILE A 38 -8.08 -2.06 -12.10
N GLU A 39 -7.78 -1.43 -13.24
CA GLU A 39 -8.74 -1.28 -14.33
C GLU A 39 -9.27 -2.63 -14.81
N CYS A 40 -8.39 -3.62 -14.97
CA CYS A 40 -8.78 -4.97 -15.37
C CYS A 40 -9.66 -5.65 -14.31
N LEU A 41 -9.33 -5.50 -13.02
CA LEU A 41 -10.13 -6.05 -11.92
C LEU A 41 -11.51 -5.39 -11.84
N LEU A 42 -11.58 -4.06 -11.94
CA LEU A 42 -12.83 -3.30 -11.90
C LEU A 42 -13.67 -3.47 -13.18
N GLY A 43 -13.04 -3.90 -14.28
CA GLY A 43 -13.72 -4.21 -15.55
C GLY A 43 -14.37 -5.58 -15.59
N LEU A 44 -14.16 -6.43 -14.57
CA LEU A 44 -14.86 -7.71 -14.49
C LEU A 44 -16.36 -7.49 -14.23
N PRO A 45 -17.25 -8.34 -14.79
CA PRO A 45 -18.68 -8.25 -14.53
C PRO A 45 -19.00 -8.32 -13.03
N VAL A 46 -20.05 -7.63 -12.60
CA VAL A 46 -20.47 -7.62 -11.19
C VAL A 46 -20.79 -9.03 -10.71
N GLU A 47 -21.39 -9.85 -11.57
CA GLU A 47 -21.77 -11.24 -11.31
C GLU A 47 -20.55 -12.13 -11.01
N TYR A 48 -19.36 -11.79 -11.54
CA TYR A 48 -18.13 -12.48 -11.19
C TYR A 48 -17.80 -12.25 -9.71
N TRP A 49 -17.89 -11.00 -9.25
CA TRP A 49 -17.58 -10.64 -7.86
C TRP A 49 -18.65 -11.11 -6.87
N SER A 50 -19.93 -11.09 -7.26
CA SER A 50 -21.05 -11.49 -6.39
C SER A 50 -20.93 -12.93 -5.88
N GLN A 51 -20.28 -13.81 -6.64
CA GLN A 51 -20.05 -15.22 -6.24
C GLN A 51 -19.23 -15.35 -4.94
N PHE A 52 -18.37 -14.37 -4.66
CA PHE A 52 -17.54 -14.35 -3.45
C PHE A 52 -18.21 -13.67 -2.26
N MET A 53 -19.35 -12.98 -2.46
CA MET A 53 -20.05 -12.23 -1.41
C MET A 53 -21.07 -13.08 -0.63
N MET A 54 -21.47 -14.24 -1.15
CA MET A 54 -22.55 -15.06 -0.58
C MET A 54 -22.07 -16.23 0.29
N VAL A 55 -20.81 -16.23 0.74
CA VAL A 55 -20.20 -17.40 1.42
C VAL A 55 -20.35 -17.39 2.95
N ASP A 56 -20.63 -16.26 3.61
CA ASP A 56 -20.50 -16.15 5.08
C ASP A 56 -21.68 -15.55 5.86
N LEU A 57 -22.92 -15.51 5.33
CA LEU A 57 -24.05 -15.06 6.18
C LEU A 57 -24.40 -16.06 7.31
N ASP A 58 -23.83 -17.27 7.29
CA ASP A 58 -24.05 -18.32 8.30
C ASP A 58 -22.85 -18.56 9.25
N GLN A 59 -21.74 -17.83 9.10
CA GLN A 59 -20.55 -17.97 9.98
C GLN A 59 -20.22 -16.62 10.64
N SER A 60 -21.09 -16.20 11.55
CA SER A 60 -20.84 -15.08 12.46
C SER A 60 -19.71 -15.43 13.44
N HIS A 61 -18.46 -15.11 13.10
CA HIS A 61 -17.41 -14.84 14.09
C HIS A 61 -17.07 -13.34 14.03
N PRO A 62 -17.54 -12.53 15.00
CA PRO A 62 -17.46 -11.07 14.95
C PRO A 62 -16.03 -10.50 15.08
N ASP A 63 -15.05 -11.34 15.40
CA ASP A 63 -13.67 -10.89 15.66
C ASP A 63 -12.84 -10.62 14.39
N HIS A 64 -13.29 -11.07 13.21
CA HIS A 64 -12.52 -10.94 11.97
C HIS A 64 -12.80 -9.63 11.19
N MET A 65 -13.66 -8.75 11.69
CA MET A 65 -14.04 -7.49 11.03
C MET A 65 -13.20 -6.27 11.47
N ILE A 66 -12.29 -6.42 12.44
CA ILE A 66 -11.36 -5.35 12.79
C ILE A 66 -10.08 -5.48 11.96
N ILE A 67 -10.06 -4.79 10.81
CA ILE A 67 -8.83 -4.60 10.03
C ILE A 67 -8.08 -3.42 10.66
N GLU A 68 -7.13 -3.69 11.55
CA GLU A 68 -6.19 -2.68 12.03
C GLU A 68 -5.23 -2.28 10.89
N ASN A 69 -5.25 -1.01 10.51
CA ASN A 69 -4.31 -0.48 9.53
C ASN A 69 -2.92 -0.33 10.18
N ALA A 70 -2.02 -1.27 9.94
CA ALA A 70 -0.64 -1.24 10.42
C ALA A 70 0.28 -0.24 9.67
N ASN A 71 -0.22 0.46 8.64
CA ASN A 71 0.59 1.39 7.85
C ASN A 71 0.62 2.79 8.48
N CYS A 72 1.30 2.91 9.62
CA CYS A 72 1.66 4.18 10.26
C CYS A 72 3.12 4.53 9.96
N TYR A 73 3.53 4.56 8.70
CA TYR A 73 4.88 4.98 8.32
C TYR A 73 4.83 6.07 7.27
N THR A 74 4.72 7.32 7.72
CA THR A 74 5.13 8.50 6.95
C THR A 74 6.64 8.65 7.04
N PRO A 75 7.41 8.53 5.94
CA PRO A 75 8.84 8.78 5.99
C PRO A 75 9.07 10.28 5.80
N ASP A 76 9.10 11.04 6.89
CA ASP A 76 9.77 12.35 6.83
C ASP A 76 10.30 12.78 8.20
N GLN A 77 11.62 12.69 8.35
CA GLN A 77 12.46 13.71 9.02
C GLN A 77 13.93 13.29 8.87
N LYS A 78 14.51 13.54 7.69
CA LYS A 78 15.96 13.72 7.56
C LYS A 78 16.26 15.20 7.83
N GLY A 79 16.36 15.56 9.11
CA GLY A 79 16.89 16.85 9.57
C GLY A 79 18.32 16.67 10.04
N GLU A 80 19.25 17.34 9.35
CA GLU A 80 20.68 17.35 9.57
C GLU A 80 21.08 17.53 11.06
N ARG A 81 21.93 16.65 11.59
CA ARG A 81 22.90 17.07 12.62
C ARG A 81 24.28 17.10 11.99
N VAL A 82 24.59 18.31 11.51
CA VAL A 82 25.91 18.80 11.16
C VAL A 82 26.87 18.61 12.34
N HIS A 83 28.11 18.34 11.96
CA HIS A 83 29.33 18.22 12.75
C HIS A 83 29.37 19.07 14.03
N ASP A 84 29.83 18.47 15.13
CA ASP A 84 30.87 19.12 15.93
C ASP A 84 31.81 18.08 16.52
N ALA A 85 33.06 18.16 16.08
CA ALA A 85 34.16 17.34 16.54
C ALA A 85 34.98 18.15 17.55
N GLY A 86 34.82 17.81 18.82
CA GLY A 86 35.84 17.95 19.86
C GLY A 86 36.15 19.36 20.38
N HIS A 87 36.19 19.50 21.71
CA HIS A 87 37.40 19.90 22.43
C HIS A 87 37.23 19.90 23.97
N LYS A 88 38.11 19.13 24.61
CA LYS A 88 38.93 19.45 25.81
C LYS A 88 38.41 19.28 27.27
N LYS A 89 39.25 18.50 27.98
CA LYS A 89 39.80 18.61 29.35
C LYS A 89 38.86 18.24 30.51
N ALA A 90 39.15 17.14 31.23
CA ALA A 90 40.16 17.01 32.30
C ALA A 90 39.84 17.87 33.53
N SER A 91 39.25 17.24 34.56
CA SER A 91 39.76 17.19 35.94
C SER A 91 38.95 16.17 36.73
#